data_AF-A0AAV8VM30-F1
#
_entry.id   AF-A0AAV8VM30-F1
#
_cell.length_a   1.000
_cell.length_b   1.000
_cell.length_c   1.000
_cell.angle_alpha   90.00
_cell.angle_beta   90.00
_cell.angle_gamma   90.00
#
_symmetry.space_group_name_H-M   'P 1'
#
loop_
_entity.id
_entity.type
_entity.pdbx_description
1 polymer ?
#
loop_
_entity_poly.entity_id
_entity_poly.type
_entity_poly.pdbx_seq_one_letter_code
_entity_poly.pdbx_strand_id
1 'polypeptide(L)'
;MYAYKVHNDKIVKRSKGSTLASVKKISFDDYKRTLFDHEIIYKPQHLIRSKKHCVFTIRQNKMILNPFDDKRVLNSKSTDTKPWGYERISEDADDLPNKRICIRDFIKRCIIQGYYDEETYKLLKSIWEEVVIPDKAFEWLTEYDIIPSCQTIELLMDKKMELDQFVHGVLAMCQKEGYENITIKQLNDIVATLHPEIKISFKIYLFELLLEGKYYPYLENTVLPLENISNNYKTINKTIDNAMGKAAYYARSGTLSKLYTLQESKKLQWKFQPLTDTKHANVLKWIQDNVKKGEGDINACLGWGCGPDSSPWPSEHLQDYIRTLCILNEIRE
;
A
#
# COMPACT_ATOMS: atom_id res chain seq x y z
N MET A 1 15.73 5.00 -25.08
CA MET A 1 16.37 4.17 -26.15
C MET A 1 17.03 5.13 -27.14
N TYR A 2 18.00 4.72 -27.95
CA TYR A 2 18.59 5.67 -28.91
C TYR A 2 19.24 4.98 -30.12
N ALA A 3 19.36 5.73 -31.21
CA ALA A 3 20.19 5.39 -32.35
C ALA A 3 20.88 6.65 -32.87
N TYR A 4 22.08 6.50 -33.41
CA TYR A 4 22.80 7.59 -34.06
C TYR A 4 23.57 7.08 -35.27
N LYS A 5 23.78 7.97 -36.24
CA LYS A 5 24.67 7.76 -37.39
C LYS A 5 25.91 8.61 -37.19
N VAL A 6 27.08 8.03 -37.45
CA VAL A 6 28.35 8.78 -37.45
C VAL A 6 28.80 9.04 -38.89
N HIS A 7 29.69 10.01 -39.07
CA HIS A 7 30.40 10.22 -40.34
C HIS A 7 31.05 8.88 -40.75
N ASN A 8 30.76 8.39 -41.97
CA ASN A 8 30.99 7.02 -42.50
C ASN A 8 29.78 6.04 -42.45
N ASP A 9 28.55 6.55 -42.32
CA ASP A 9 27.29 5.77 -42.37
C ASP A 9 27.14 4.62 -41.37
N LYS A 10 28.05 4.52 -40.39
CA LYS A 10 27.96 3.53 -39.34
C LYS A 10 26.79 3.88 -38.41
N ILE A 11 25.85 2.95 -38.31
CA ILE A 11 24.64 3.10 -37.49
C ILE A 11 24.83 2.36 -36.17
N VAL A 12 24.67 3.07 -35.05
CA VAL A 12 24.62 2.47 -33.72
C VAL A 12 23.18 2.49 -33.22
N LYS A 13 22.67 1.34 -32.78
CA LYS A 13 21.30 1.14 -32.27
C LYS A 13 21.36 0.59 -30.85
N ARG A 14 20.58 1.18 -29.93
CA ARG A 14 20.47 0.74 -28.53
C ARG A 14 19.01 0.70 -28.08
N SER A 15 18.63 -0.41 -27.46
CA SER A 15 17.37 -0.58 -26.72
C SER A 15 17.67 -1.35 -25.43
N LYS A 16 17.42 -0.72 -24.28
CA LYS A 16 17.78 -1.27 -22.97
C LYS A 16 16.83 -2.40 -22.59
N GLY A 17 17.37 -3.54 -22.18
CA GLY A 17 16.59 -4.74 -21.80
C GLY A 17 16.10 -5.57 -22.99
N SER A 18 16.57 -5.25 -24.20
CA SER A 18 16.34 -6.02 -25.43
C SER A 18 17.61 -6.78 -25.80
N THR A 19 17.48 -8.00 -26.32
CA THR A 19 18.66 -8.76 -26.80
C THR A 19 19.31 -8.08 -28.01
N LEU A 20 20.62 -8.25 -28.16
CA LEU A 20 21.36 -7.73 -29.33
C LEU A 20 20.78 -8.27 -30.64
N ALA A 21 20.34 -9.54 -30.67
CA ALA A 21 19.74 -10.15 -31.84
C ALA A 21 18.43 -9.45 -32.26
N SER A 22 17.58 -9.07 -31.30
CA SER A 22 16.36 -8.32 -31.59
C SER A 22 16.65 -6.88 -32.02
N VAL A 23 17.67 -6.22 -31.42
CA VAL A 23 18.09 -4.87 -31.81
C VAL A 23 18.74 -4.84 -33.21
N LYS A 24 19.35 -5.94 -33.67
CA LYS A 24 19.84 -6.04 -35.05
C LYS A 24 18.70 -6.00 -36.08
N LYS A 25 17.51 -6.52 -35.74
CA LYS A 25 16.33 -6.63 -36.62
C LYS A 25 15.51 -5.35 -36.79
N ILE A 26 15.82 -4.28 -36.06
CA ILE A 26 15.20 -2.96 -36.22
C ILE A 26 16.10 -2.06 -37.06
N SER A 27 15.53 -1.20 -37.89
CA SER A 27 16.25 -0.24 -38.73
C SER A 27 16.52 1.08 -37.99
N PHE A 28 17.24 2.02 -38.62
CA PHE A 28 17.33 3.38 -38.09
C PHE A 28 16.02 4.15 -38.27
N ASP A 29 15.31 3.90 -39.37
CA ASP A 29 14.02 4.54 -39.65
C ASP A 29 12.92 4.05 -38.70
N ASP A 30 13.04 2.83 -38.16
CA ASP A 30 12.19 2.36 -37.05
C ASP A 30 12.30 3.28 -35.83
N TYR A 31 13.49 3.80 -35.51
CA TYR A 31 13.64 4.79 -34.43
C TYR A 31 13.00 6.14 -34.78
N LYS A 32 13.06 6.55 -36.05
CA LYS A 32 12.39 7.78 -36.51
C LYS A 32 10.88 7.65 -36.42
N ARG A 33 10.30 6.55 -36.92
CA ARG A 33 8.86 6.29 -36.84
C ARG A 33 8.38 6.20 -35.41
N THR A 34 9.13 5.54 -34.54
CA THR A 34 8.83 5.57 -33.09
C THR A 34 8.86 6.99 -32.53
N LEU A 35 9.85 7.81 -32.88
CA LEU A 35 10.01 9.14 -32.30
C LEU A 35 8.99 10.16 -32.83
N PHE A 36 8.74 10.19 -34.14
CA PHE A 36 7.91 11.21 -34.79
C PHE A 36 6.46 10.76 -34.97
N ASP A 37 6.25 9.49 -35.29
CA ASP A 37 4.91 8.94 -35.58
C ASP A 37 4.32 8.22 -34.36
N HIS A 38 5.01 8.25 -33.21
CA HIS A 38 4.62 7.61 -31.95
C HIS A 38 4.37 6.09 -32.10
N GLU A 39 5.04 5.45 -33.05
CA GLU A 39 4.87 4.01 -33.33
C GLU A 39 5.59 3.15 -32.28
N ILE A 40 4.86 2.23 -31.63
CA ILE A 40 5.44 1.24 -30.72
C ILE A 40 5.88 0.00 -31.51
N ILE A 41 7.15 -0.38 -31.40
CA ILE A 41 7.72 -1.50 -32.17
C ILE A 41 8.00 -2.69 -31.27
N TYR A 42 7.39 -3.82 -31.61
CA TYR A 42 7.61 -5.12 -30.96
C TYR A 42 8.47 -6.03 -31.83
N LYS A 43 9.35 -6.82 -31.20
CA LYS A 43 10.07 -7.92 -31.87
C LYS A 43 10.15 -9.14 -30.96
N PRO A 44 10.14 -10.36 -31.53
CA PRO A 44 10.41 -11.57 -30.76
C PRO A 44 11.85 -11.57 -30.24
N GLN A 45 12.01 -12.01 -29.00
CA GLN A 45 13.31 -12.31 -28.40
C GLN A 45 13.27 -13.67 -27.70
N HIS A 46 14.38 -14.40 -27.77
CA HIS A 46 14.57 -15.65 -27.08
C HIS A 46 15.53 -15.42 -25.91
N LEU A 47 15.18 -15.90 -24.72
CA LEU A 47 16.01 -15.82 -23.52
C LEU A 47 16.17 -17.22 -22.92
N ILE A 48 17.30 -17.44 -22.26
CA ILE A 48 17.48 -18.56 -21.34
C ILE A 48 17.09 -18.07 -19.95
N ARG A 49 16.19 -18.77 -19.27
CA ARG A 49 15.73 -18.43 -17.91
C ARG A 49 15.88 -19.64 -16.99
N SER A 50 16.51 -19.44 -15.84
CA SER A 50 16.53 -20.42 -14.75
C SER A 50 15.39 -20.15 -13.78
N LYS A 51 14.63 -21.18 -13.41
CA LYS A 51 13.61 -21.13 -12.35
C LYS A 51 13.65 -22.45 -11.58
N LYS A 52 13.83 -22.39 -10.25
CA LYS A 52 13.96 -23.57 -9.38
C LYS A 52 15.02 -24.58 -9.89
N HIS A 53 16.19 -24.09 -10.28
CA HIS A 53 17.29 -24.88 -10.85
C HIS A 53 17.01 -25.56 -12.20
N CYS A 54 15.83 -25.37 -12.80
CA CYS A 54 15.53 -25.82 -14.16
C CYS A 54 15.77 -24.69 -15.16
N VAL A 55 16.43 -25.00 -16.28
CA VAL A 55 16.76 -24.06 -17.35
C VAL A 55 15.78 -24.21 -18.51
N PHE A 56 15.19 -23.10 -18.94
CA PHE A 56 14.21 -23.06 -20.03
C PHE A 56 14.61 -22.03 -21.09
N THR A 57 14.30 -22.31 -22.35
CA THR A 57 14.30 -21.30 -23.41
C THR A 57 12.90 -20.70 -23.53
N ILE A 58 12.80 -19.38 -23.41
CA ILE A 58 11.55 -18.65 -23.48
C ILE A 58 11.58 -17.75 -24.72
N ARG A 59 10.56 -17.88 -25.57
CA ARG A 59 10.24 -16.89 -26.61
C ARG A 59 9.25 -15.88 -26.02
N GLN A 60 9.57 -14.60 -26.11
CA GLN A 60 8.66 -13.52 -25.73
C GLN A 60 8.60 -12.46 -26.83
N ASN A 61 7.45 -11.85 -27.01
CA ASN A 61 7.31 -10.67 -27.88
C ASN A 61 7.61 -9.43 -27.06
N LYS A 62 8.76 -8.79 -27.30
CA LYS A 62 9.24 -7.67 -26.48
C LYS A 62 8.97 -6.35 -27.19
N MET A 63 8.46 -5.38 -26.45
CA MET A 63 8.46 -3.97 -26.86
C MET A 63 9.91 -3.48 -26.93
N ILE A 64 10.42 -3.29 -28.15
CA ILE A 64 11.81 -2.90 -28.40
C ILE A 64 11.95 -1.38 -28.45
N LEU A 65 10.98 -0.69 -29.07
CA LEU A 65 10.93 0.77 -29.17
C LEU A 65 9.56 1.27 -28.71
N ASN A 66 9.56 2.36 -27.96
CA ASN A 66 8.37 3.02 -27.43
C ASN A 66 8.65 4.54 -27.42
N PRO A 67 7.78 5.39 -28.00
CA PRO A 67 7.92 6.85 -27.88
C PRO A 67 7.88 7.33 -26.43
N PHE A 68 7.12 6.64 -25.57
CA PHE A 68 6.89 7.02 -24.18
C PHE A 68 7.91 6.36 -23.25
N ASP A 69 9.21 6.55 -23.51
CA ASP A 69 10.29 6.04 -22.63
C ASP A 69 10.29 6.79 -21.30
N ASP A 70 9.69 6.19 -20.28
CA ASP A 70 9.52 6.75 -18.95
C ASP A 70 10.77 6.63 -18.07
N LYS A 71 11.88 6.08 -18.58
CA LYS A 71 13.07 5.77 -17.77
C LYS A 71 14.01 6.95 -17.55
N ARG A 72 13.77 8.08 -18.22
CA ARG A 72 14.57 9.30 -18.13
C ARG A 72 13.68 10.53 -18.14
N VAL A 73 14.08 11.55 -17.39
CA VAL A 73 13.39 12.85 -17.35
C VAL A 73 14.23 13.86 -18.12
N LEU A 74 13.58 14.61 -19.01
CA LEU A 74 14.17 15.76 -19.69
C LEU A 74 14.32 16.90 -18.70
N ASN A 75 15.50 17.49 -18.61
CA ASN A 75 15.68 18.72 -17.86
C ASN A 75 14.98 19.87 -18.60
N SER A 76 14.19 20.69 -17.89
CA SER A 76 13.32 21.71 -18.47
C SER A 76 14.05 22.80 -19.27
N LYS A 77 15.39 22.80 -19.25
CA LYS A 77 16.24 23.79 -19.93
C LYS A 77 17.41 23.20 -20.73
N SER A 78 17.50 21.87 -20.90
CA SER A 78 18.62 21.26 -21.63
C SER A 78 18.23 19.98 -22.36
N THR A 79 19.05 19.56 -23.32
CA THR A 79 18.95 18.24 -23.98
C THR A 79 19.45 17.09 -23.09
N ASP A 80 20.06 17.41 -21.94
CA ASP A 80 20.47 16.41 -20.97
C ASP A 80 19.26 15.71 -20.33
N THR A 81 19.41 14.40 -20.17
CA THR A 81 18.40 13.53 -19.56
C THR A 81 18.97 12.88 -18.31
N LYS A 82 18.24 12.95 -17.20
CA LYS A 82 18.61 12.24 -15.97
C LYS A 82 17.87 10.90 -15.91
N PRO A 83 18.53 9.78 -15.56
CA PRO A 83 17.81 8.56 -15.26
C PRO A 83 16.99 8.74 -13.98
N TRP A 84 15.85 8.06 -13.90
CA TRP A 84 15.08 8.03 -12.65
C TRP A 84 15.94 7.51 -11.48
N GLY A 85 15.90 8.23 -10.35
CA GLY A 85 16.65 7.91 -9.13
C GLY A 85 18.11 8.37 -9.10
N TYR A 86 18.54 9.24 -10.04
CA TYR A 86 19.92 9.76 -10.10
C TYR A 86 20.31 10.62 -8.88
N GLU A 87 19.39 11.42 -8.36
CA GLU A 87 19.62 12.15 -7.11
C GLU A 87 19.28 11.25 -5.92
N ARG A 88 20.29 10.99 -5.08
CA ARG A 88 20.04 10.55 -3.71
C ARG A 88 19.20 11.65 -3.07
N ILE A 89 18.02 11.26 -2.62
CA ILE A 89 17.13 12.08 -1.82
C ILE A 89 17.95 12.48 -0.59
N SER A 90 18.44 13.73 -0.53
CA SER A 90 18.59 14.36 0.76
C SER A 90 17.17 14.50 1.30
N GLU A 91 16.95 14.04 2.53
CA GLU A 91 15.62 14.00 3.18
C GLU A 91 14.98 15.40 3.33
N ASP A 92 15.71 16.46 2.98
CA ASP A 92 15.34 17.86 3.19
C ASP A 92 14.97 18.66 1.92
N ALA A 93 14.74 18.02 0.77
CA ALA A 93 14.38 18.75 -0.45
C ALA A 93 12.90 18.54 -0.84
N ASP A 94 12.04 19.43 -0.35
CA ASP A 94 10.60 19.53 -0.64
C ASP A 94 10.25 20.01 -2.07
N ASP A 95 11.24 20.27 -2.93
CA ASP A 95 11.00 20.78 -4.27
C ASP A 95 11.45 19.80 -5.36
N LEU A 96 10.54 18.93 -5.83
CA LEU A 96 10.59 18.42 -7.22
C LEU A 96 9.22 17.89 -7.70
N PRO A 97 8.70 18.34 -8.87
CA PRO A 97 7.26 18.27 -9.18
C PRO A 97 6.78 16.94 -9.77
N ASN A 98 7.66 15.97 -9.99
CA ASN A 98 7.33 14.82 -10.85
C ASN A 98 7.91 13.52 -10.32
N LYS A 99 7.58 13.15 -9.08
CA LYS A 99 7.66 11.76 -8.63
C LYS A 99 6.30 11.12 -8.91
N ARG A 100 6.25 9.96 -9.59
CA ARG A 100 5.06 9.09 -9.50
C ARG A 100 5.04 8.56 -8.07
N ILE A 101 4.44 9.33 -7.16
CA ILE A 101 4.14 8.87 -5.81
C ILE A 101 3.06 7.81 -6.00
N CYS A 102 3.35 6.55 -5.67
CA CYS A 102 2.29 5.54 -5.67
C CYS A 102 1.27 5.94 -4.60
N ILE A 103 -0.02 5.69 -4.83
CA ILE A 103 -1.08 6.10 -3.90
C ILE A 103 -0.81 5.64 -2.47
N ARG A 104 -0.16 4.49 -2.31
CA ARG A 104 0.29 3.95 -1.03
C ARG A 104 1.31 4.86 -0.33
N ASP A 105 2.35 5.30 -1.03
CA ASP A 105 3.37 6.20 -0.49
C ASP A 105 2.81 7.59 -0.22
N PHE A 106 1.85 8.02 -1.04
CA PHE A 106 1.12 9.26 -0.83
C PHE A 106 0.34 9.20 0.47
N ILE A 107 -0.57 8.24 0.64
CA ILE A 107 -1.36 8.06 1.87
C ILE A 107 -0.44 7.93 3.08
N LYS A 108 0.66 7.19 2.95
CA LYS A 108 1.64 7.04 4.03
C LYS A 108 2.24 8.38 4.45
N ARG A 109 2.69 9.20 3.51
CA ARG A 109 3.17 10.57 3.78
C ARG A 109 2.08 11.43 4.40
N CYS A 110 0.85 11.31 3.90
CA CYS A 110 -0.32 12.01 4.43
C CYS A 110 -0.70 11.58 5.86
N ILE A 111 -0.24 10.42 6.32
CA ILE A 111 -0.43 10.00 7.71
C ILE A 111 0.71 10.52 8.59
N ILE A 112 1.93 10.51 8.05
CA ILE A 112 3.15 10.89 8.78
C ILE A 112 3.26 12.41 8.97
N GLN A 113 2.94 13.23 7.95
CA GLN A 113 3.07 14.68 8.04
C GLN A 113 2.16 15.29 9.11
N GLY A 114 1.06 14.60 9.47
CA GLY A 114 0.29 14.83 10.70
C GLY A 114 -0.55 16.11 10.74
N TYR A 115 -0.14 17.19 10.10
CA TYR A 115 -0.84 18.47 10.09
C TYR A 115 -1.07 18.98 8.67
N TYR A 116 -2.31 19.36 8.39
CA TYR A 116 -2.72 19.95 7.11
C TYR A 116 -3.46 21.25 7.39
N ASP A 117 -3.17 22.28 6.60
CA ASP A 117 -4.08 23.41 6.49
C ASP A 117 -5.44 22.96 5.91
N GLU A 118 -6.45 23.83 6.01
CA GLU A 118 -7.82 23.49 5.63
C GLU A 118 -7.95 23.15 4.13
N GLU A 119 -7.16 23.80 3.27
CA GLU A 119 -7.19 23.58 1.82
C GLU A 119 -6.58 22.22 1.47
N THR A 120 -5.43 21.90 2.07
CA THR A 120 -4.77 20.61 1.94
C THR A 120 -5.66 19.49 2.49
N TYR A 121 -6.35 19.69 3.62
CA TYR A 121 -7.28 18.71 4.15
C TYR A 121 -8.45 18.44 3.19
N LYS A 122 -9.05 19.48 2.60
CA LYS A 122 -10.12 19.33 1.59
C LYS A 122 -9.65 18.56 0.36
N LEU A 123 -8.44 18.87 -0.12
CA LEU A 123 -7.83 18.16 -1.24
C LEU A 123 -7.55 16.69 -0.90
N LEU A 124 -7.03 16.41 0.30
CA LEU A 124 -6.78 15.04 0.75
C LEU A 124 -8.07 14.25 0.83
N LYS A 125 -9.13 14.85 1.38
CA LYS A 125 -10.44 14.24 1.46
C LYS A 125 -10.98 13.88 0.07
N SER A 126 -10.89 14.78 -0.91
CA SER A 126 -11.36 14.50 -2.28
C SER A 126 -10.52 13.43 -2.99
N ILE A 127 -9.20 13.39 -2.77
CA ILE A 127 -8.35 12.31 -3.29
C ILE A 127 -8.73 10.97 -2.66
N TRP A 128 -8.97 10.95 -1.34
CA TRP A 128 -9.32 9.75 -0.59
C TRP A 128 -10.73 9.25 -0.89
N GLU A 129 -11.61 10.10 -1.44
CA GLU A 129 -12.92 9.69 -1.96
C GLU A 129 -12.81 8.82 -3.21
N GLU A 130 -11.72 8.91 -3.97
CA GLU A 130 -11.54 8.16 -5.21
C GLU A 130 -10.85 6.80 -5.00
N VAL A 131 -10.30 6.53 -3.81
CA VAL A 131 -9.42 5.36 -3.57
C VAL A 131 -9.86 4.54 -2.36
N VAL A 132 -9.64 3.23 -2.44
CA VAL A 132 -9.77 2.35 -1.29
C VAL A 132 -8.49 2.47 -0.46
N ILE A 133 -8.65 2.85 0.81
CA ILE A 133 -7.53 2.98 1.75
C ILE A 133 -7.13 1.57 2.21
N PRO A 134 -5.84 1.18 2.08
CA PRO A 134 -5.40 -0.13 2.52
C PRO A 134 -5.44 -0.23 4.05
N ASP A 135 -5.75 -1.41 4.59
CA ASP A 135 -5.73 -1.66 6.05
C ASP A 135 -4.38 -1.31 6.68
N LYS A 136 -3.30 -1.46 5.91
CA LYS A 136 -1.93 -1.10 6.31
C LYS A 136 -1.78 0.37 6.71
N ALA A 137 -2.69 1.26 6.26
CA ALA A 137 -2.72 2.66 6.66
C ALA A 137 -2.91 2.85 8.17
N PHE A 138 -3.72 2.01 8.82
CA PHE A 138 -3.90 2.04 10.27
C PHE A 138 -2.66 1.58 11.01
N GLU A 139 -1.88 0.67 10.42
CA GLU A 139 -0.61 0.26 11.00
C GLU A 139 0.38 1.43 10.98
N TRP A 140 0.43 2.21 9.88
CA TRP A 140 1.32 3.37 9.76
C TRP A 140 1.11 4.43 10.83
N LEU A 141 -0.10 4.54 11.44
CA LEU A 141 -0.35 5.42 12.59
C LEU A 141 0.55 5.10 13.79
N THR A 142 1.04 3.87 13.87
CA THR A 142 1.78 3.33 15.03
C THR A 142 3.25 3.07 14.73
N GLU A 143 3.63 3.06 13.45
CA GLU A 143 4.98 2.73 12.98
C GLU A 143 5.98 3.89 13.15
N TYR A 144 5.51 5.08 13.50
CA TYR A 144 6.32 6.29 13.60
C TYR A 144 6.19 6.94 14.97
N ASP A 145 7.23 7.66 15.39
CA ASP A 145 7.22 8.45 16.64
C ASP A 145 6.47 9.78 16.51
N ILE A 146 5.68 9.92 15.45
CA ILE A 146 4.86 11.11 15.20
C ILE A 146 3.45 10.76 15.62
N ILE A 147 2.89 11.57 16.53
CA ILE A 147 1.52 11.42 16.99
C ILE A 147 0.59 11.94 15.88
N PRO A 148 -0.22 11.08 15.22
CA PRO A 148 -1.09 11.52 14.13
C PRO A 148 -2.13 12.52 14.63
N SER A 149 -2.63 13.43 13.77
CA SER A 149 -3.74 14.31 14.14
C SER A 149 -5.06 13.54 14.25
N CYS A 150 -5.98 14.07 15.06
CA CYS A 150 -7.31 13.48 15.19
C CYS A 150 -8.07 13.51 13.86
N GLN A 151 -7.89 14.57 13.06
CA GLN A 151 -8.51 14.69 11.73
C GLN A 151 -8.08 13.57 10.78
N THR A 152 -6.79 13.22 10.75
CA THR A 152 -6.28 12.12 9.93
C THR A 152 -6.83 10.77 10.38
N ILE A 153 -6.83 10.51 11.70
CA ILE A 153 -7.37 9.25 12.25
C ILE A 153 -8.87 9.14 11.96
N GLU A 154 -9.61 10.22 12.17
CA GLU A 154 -11.05 10.29 11.92
C GLU A 154 -11.37 10.02 10.45
N LEU A 155 -10.65 10.66 9.52
CA LEU A 155 -10.83 10.43 8.09
C LEU A 155 -10.55 8.97 7.69
N LEU A 156 -9.53 8.33 8.28
CA LEU A 156 -9.24 6.91 8.05
C LEU A 156 -10.38 6.02 8.56
N MET A 157 -10.87 6.28 9.78
CA MET A 157 -11.98 5.54 10.38
C MET A 157 -13.24 5.66 9.51
N ASP A 158 -13.61 6.89 9.12
CA ASP A 158 -14.80 7.14 8.28
C ASP A 158 -14.71 6.39 6.96
N LYS A 159 -13.55 6.44 6.29
CA LYS A 159 -13.34 5.72 5.02
C LYS A 159 -13.38 4.21 5.18
N LYS A 160 -12.88 3.68 6.28
CA LYS A 160 -12.96 2.25 6.54
C LYS A 160 -14.37 1.82 6.93
N MET A 161 -15.15 2.66 7.62
CA MET A 161 -16.56 2.42 7.91
C MET A 161 -17.42 2.46 6.65
N GLU A 162 -17.17 3.39 5.73
CA GLU A 162 -17.80 3.43 4.40
C GLU A 162 -17.54 2.13 3.63
N LEU A 163 -16.29 1.65 3.65
CA LEU A 163 -15.91 0.39 3.04
C LEU A 163 -16.58 -0.82 3.71
N ASP A 164 -16.69 -0.84 5.04
CA ASP A 164 -17.40 -1.88 5.79
C ASP A 164 -18.88 -1.95 5.36
N GLN A 165 -19.55 -0.80 5.26
CA GLN A 165 -20.94 -0.73 4.80
C GLN A 165 -21.09 -1.26 3.38
N PHE A 166 -20.21 -0.86 2.47
CA PHE A 166 -20.19 -1.32 1.10
C PHE A 166 -20.01 -2.84 0.99
N VAL A 167 -18.97 -3.40 1.63
CA VAL A 167 -18.65 -4.83 1.56
C VAL A 167 -19.77 -5.66 2.21
N HIS A 168 -20.28 -5.25 3.36
CA HIS A 168 -21.40 -5.94 4.01
C HIS A 168 -22.69 -5.85 3.19
N GLY A 169 -22.96 -4.72 2.52
CA GLY A 169 -24.11 -4.56 1.63
C GLY A 169 -24.05 -5.55 0.45
N VAL A 170 -22.88 -5.69 -0.17
CA VAL A 170 -22.66 -6.65 -1.25
C VAL A 170 -22.85 -8.08 -0.76
N LEU A 171 -22.23 -8.47 0.37
CA LEU A 171 -22.37 -9.81 0.95
C LEU A 171 -23.83 -10.12 1.32
N ALA A 172 -24.54 -9.16 1.93
CA ALA A 172 -25.94 -9.31 2.31
C ALA A 172 -26.85 -9.52 1.09
N MET A 173 -26.61 -8.80 -0.01
CA MET A 173 -27.33 -9.03 -1.28
C MET A 173 -26.99 -10.40 -1.86
N CYS A 174 -25.72 -10.80 -1.88
CA CYS A 174 -25.35 -12.13 -2.36
C CYS A 174 -26.04 -13.23 -1.56
N GLN A 175 -26.10 -13.08 -0.24
CA GLN A 175 -26.80 -14.00 0.65
C GLN A 175 -28.31 -14.02 0.39
N LYS A 176 -28.93 -12.85 0.17
CA LYS A 176 -30.36 -12.73 -0.16
C LYS A 176 -30.71 -13.45 -1.47
N GLU A 177 -29.81 -13.40 -2.46
CA GLU A 177 -29.94 -14.10 -3.74
C GLU A 177 -29.54 -15.59 -3.65
N GLY A 178 -29.06 -16.07 -2.49
CA GLY A 178 -28.69 -17.47 -2.27
C GLY A 178 -27.36 -17.88 -2.90
N TYR A 179 -26.45 -16.94 -3.16
CA TYR A 179 -25.14 -17.26 -3.73
C TYR A 179 -24.15 -17.76 -2.68
N GLU A 180 -23.73 -19.02 -2.80
CA GLU A 180 -22.53 -19.54 -2.12
C GLU A 180 -21.25 -19.31 -2.95
N ASN A 181 -21.41 -19.34 -4.28
CA ASN A 181 -20.37 -19.04 -5.24
C ASN A 181 -20.88 -18.00 -6.24
N ILE A 182 -19.98 -17.18 -6.77
CA ILE A 182 -20.33 -16.04 -7.61
C ILE A 182 -19.39 -15.91 -8.81
N THR A 183 -19.94 -15.53 -9.96
CA THR A 183 -19.17 -15.11 -11.13
C THR A 183 -18.88 -13.62 -11.10
N ILE A 184 -17.85 -13.18 -11.83
CA ILE A 184 -17.54 -11.73 -11.96
C ILE A 184 -18.72 -10.95 -12.54
N LYS A 185 -19.49 -11.55 -13.46
CA LYS A 185 -20.69 -10.93 -14.01
C LYS A 185 -21.76 -10.71 -12.94
N GLN A 186 -22.12 -11.76 -12.20
CA GLN A 186 -23.10 -11.66 -11.11
C GLN A 186 -22.68 -10.64 -10.04
N LEU A 187 -21.40 -10.63 -9.67
CA LEU A 187 -20.89 -9.65 -8.71
C LEU A 187 -21.01 -8.22 -9.26
N ASN A 188 -20.69 -7.99 -10.54
CA ASN A 188 -20.88 -6.68 -11.17
C ASN A 188 -22.35 -6.25 -11.19
N ASP A 189 -23.28 -7.17 -11.46
CA ASP A 189 -24.72 -6.89 -11.49
C ASP A 189 -25.25 -6.52 -10.09
N ILE A 190 -24.83 -7.23 -9.04
CA ILE A 190 -25.14 -6.90 -7.64
C ILE A 190 -24.57 -5.53 -7.27
N VAL A 191 -23.30 -5.28 -7.59
CA VAL A 191 -22.63 -4.02 -7.29
C VAL A 191 -23.30 -2.85 -8.02
N ALA A 192 -23.69 -3.03 -9.29
CA ALA A 192 -24.39 -2.01 -10.06
C ALA A 192 -25.80 -1.73 -9.51
N THR A 193 -26.46 -2.74 -8.92
CA THR A 193 -27.77 -2.60 -8.29
C THR A 193 -27.67 -1.82 -6.97
N LEU A 194 -26.68 -2.11 -6.14
CA LEU A 194 -26.48 -1.44 -4.85
C LEU A 194 -25.90 -0.03 -5.00
N HIS A 195 -24.93 0.13 -5.90
CA HIS A 195 -24.15 1.35 -6.05
C HIS A 195 -23.90 1.64 -7.54
N PRO A 196 -24.87 2.24 -8.25
CA PRO A 196 -24.77 2.50 -9.69
C PRO A 196 -23.55 3.36 -10.07
N GLU A 197 -23.18 4.31 -9.21
CA GLU A 197 -22.07 5.25 -9.41
C GLU A 197 -20.78 4.83 -8.67
N ILE A 198 -20.66 3.56 -8.29
CA ILE A 198 -19.50 3.09 -7.53
C ILE A 198 -18.19 3.31 -8.29
N LYS A 199 -17.17 3.77 -7.56
CA LYS A 199 -15.85 4.01 -8.11
C LYS A 199 -15.18 2.69 -8.51
N ILE A 200 -14.36 2.74 -9.55
CA ILE A 200 -13.66 1.57 -10.08
C ILE A 200 -12.71 0.94 -9.04
N SER A 201 -12.14 1.74 -8.15
CA SER A 201 -11.26 1.31 -7.07
C SER A 201 -11.94 0.32 -6.11
N PHE A 202 -13.22 0.53 -5.79
CA PHE A 202 -14.01 -0.36 -4.94
C PHE A 202 -14.32 -1.68 -5.63
N LYS A 203 -14.62 -1.66 -6.95
CA LYS A 203 -14.81 -2.89 -7.74
C LYS A 203 -13.53 -3.72 -7.79
N ILE A 204 -12.39 -3.06 -8.06
CA ILE A 204 -11.07 -3.71 -8.07
C ILE A 204 -10.79 -4.35 -6.71
N TYR A 205 -11.03 -3.63 -5.62
CA TYR A 205 -10.81 -4.15 -4.28
C TYR A 205 -11.66 -5.39 -3.97
N LEU A 206 -12.96 -5.40 -4.33
CA LEU A 206 -13.79 -6.60 -4.19
C LEU A 206 -13.26 -7.78 -5.00
N PHE A 207 -12.78 -7.54 -6.23
CA PHE A 207 -12.17 -8.60 -7.02
C PHE A 207 -10.88 -9.12 -6.39
N GLU A 208 -10.04 -8.26 -5.82
CA GLU A 208 -8.85 -8.69 -5.10
C GLU A 208 -9.20 -9.60 -3.92
N LEU A 209 -10.24 -9.25 -3.15
CA LEU A 209 -10.75 -10.08 -2.05
C LEU A 209 -11.26 -11.43 -2.53
N LEU A 210 -12.00 -11.45 -3.64
CA LEU A 210 -12.59 -12.67 -4.19
C LEU A 210 -11.54 -13.61 -4.81
N LEU A 211 -10.49 -13.06 -5.44
CA LEU A 211 -9.47 -13.83 -6.16
C LEU A 211 -8.40 -14.42 -5.24
N GLU A 212 -8.23 -13.90 -4.03
CA GLU A 212 -7.22 -14.35 -3.05
C GLU A 212 -5.78 -14.31 -3.60
N GLY A 213 -5.48 -13.36 -4.48
CA GLY A 213 -4.18 -13.27 -5.16
C GLY A 213 -3.90 -14.40 -6.15
N LYS A 214 -4.88 -15.26 -6.47
CA LYS A 214 -4.76 -16.29 -7.50
C LYS A 214 -5.00 -15.68 -8.88
N TYR A 215 -4.21 -16.13 -9.86
CA TYR A 215 -4.38 -15.73 -11.25
C TYR A 215 -5.31 -16.69 -11.98
N TYR A 216 -6.37 -16.16 -12.58
CA TYR A 216 -7.31 -16.93 -13.40
C TYR A 216 -7.23 -16.48 -14.86
N PRO A 217 -6.85 -17.36 -15.79
CA PRO A 217 -6.69 -17.01 -17.20
C PRO A 217 -8.02 -16.66 -17.91
N TYR A 218 -9.17 -17.07 -17.36
CA TYR A 218 -10.51 -16.88 -17.95
C TYR A 218 -11.53 -16.40 -16.92
N LEU A 219 -11.39 -15.14 -16.46
CA LEU A 219 -12.20 -14.56 -15.38
C LEU A 219 -13.72 -14.56 -15.61
N GLU A 220 -14.18 -14.42 -16.86
CA GLU A 220 -15.61 -14.22 -17.17
C GLU A 220 -16.50 -15.40 -16.77
N ASN A 221 -15.99 -16.63 -16.92
CA ASN A 221 -16.74 -17.86 -16.59
C ASN A 221 -16.26 -18.53 -15.30
N THR A 222 -15.34 -17.90 -14.58
CA THR A 222 -14.82 -18.45 -13.33
C THR A 222 -15.86 -18.25 -12.22
N VAL A 223 -16.27 -19.35 -11.61
CA VAL A 223 -17.12 -19.37 -10.41
C VAL A 223 -16.20 -19.37 -9.19
N LEU A 224 -16.33 -18.37 -8.32
CA LEU A 224 -15.45 -18.15 -7.17
C LEU A 224 -16.25 -18.26 -5.86
N PRO A 225 -15.67 -18.85 -4.79
CA PRO A 225 -16.33 -18.92 -3.50
C PRO A 225 -16.56 -17.52 -2.91
N LEU A 226 -17.80 -17.23 -2.50
CA LEU A 226 -18.13 -15.94 -1.89
C LEU A 226 -17.42 -15.76 -0.54
N GLU A 227 -17.17 -16.86 0.16
CA GLU A 227 -16.44 -16.88 1.44
C GLU A 227 -15.06 -16.23 1.36
N ASN A 228 -14.43 -16.19 0.18
CA ASN A 228 -13.15 -15.52 -0.03
C ASN A 228 -13.24 -14.03 0.36
N ILE A 229 -14.35 -13.35 0.06
CA ILE A 229 -14.53 -11.94 0.44
C ILE A 229 -14.54 -11.83 1.96
N SER A 230 -15.35 -12.64 2.64
CA SER A 230 -15.47 -12.62 4.10
C SER A 230 -14.17 -12.98 4.82
N ASN A 231 -13.40 -13.93 4.27
CA ASN A 231 -12.14 -14.40 4.86
C ASN A 231 -11.01 -13.38 4.72
N ASN A 232 -10.97 -12.68 3.58
CA ASN A 232 -9.89 -11.73 3.27
C ASN A 232 -10.21 -10.29 3.71
N TYR A 233 -11.48 -9.96 3.90
CA TYR A 233 -11.88 -8.64 4.39
C TYR A 233 -11.62 -8.49 5.89
N LYS A 234 -11.05 -7.36 6.30
CA LYS A 234 -10.94 -6.97 7.72
C LYS A 234 -11.92 -5.84 7.99
N THR A 235 -12.80 -6.00 8.97
CA THR A 235 -13.73 -4.96 9.40
C THR A 235 -13.02 -3.82 10.13
N ILE A 236 -13.66 -2.66 10.26
CA ILE A 236 -13.16 -1.54 11.06
C ILE A 236 -12.77 -1.98 12.47
N ASN A 237 -13.60 -2.77 13.13
CA ASN A 237 -13.34 -3.23 14.50
C ASN A 237 -12.04 -4.05 14.57
N LYS A 238 -11.82 -4.97 13.62
CA LYS A 238 -10.58 -5.76 13.55
C LYS A 238 -9.38 -4.89 13.19
N THR A 239 -9.56 -3.90 12.34
CA THR A 239 -8.47 -3.00 11.93
C THR A 239 -8.06 -2.05 13.07
N ILE A 240 -9.02 -1.48 13.80
CA ILE A 240 -8.79 -0.68 15.00
C ILE A 240 -8.15 -1.52 16.11
N ASP A 241 -8.63 -2.73 16.34
CA ASP A 241 -8.05 -3.66 17.31
C ASP A 241 -6.56 -3.89 17.06
N ASN A 242 -6.20 -4.20 15.82
CA ASN A 242 -4.79 -4.38 15.44
C ASN A 242 -3.98 -3.08 15.61
N ALA A 243 -4.56 -1.91 15.29
CA ALA A 243 -3.89 -0.63 15.44
C ALA A 243 -3.66 -0.28 16.93
N MET A 244 -4.67 -0.48 17.78
CA MET A 244 -4.59 -0.29 19.23
C MET A 244 -3.54 -1.20 19.86
N GLY A 245 -3.59 -2.50 19.52
CA GLY A 245 -2.62 -3.48 20.00
C GLY A 245 -1.19 -3.13 19.59
N LYS A 246 -0.98 -2.62 18.38
CA LYS A 246 0.33 -2.13 17.92
C LYS A 246 0.76 -0.84 18.61
N ALA A 247 -0.13 0.13 18.77
CA ALA A 247 0.15 1.37 19.48
C ALA A 247 0.58 1.07 20.92
N ALA A 248 -0.14 0.17 21.59
CA ALA A 248 0.21 -0.33 22.91
C ALA A 248 1.55 -1.06 22.90
N TYR A 249 1.78 -2.03 22.00
CA TYR A 249 3.03 -2.79 21.91
C TYR A 249 4.27 -1.89 21.73
N TYR A 250 4.16 -0.84 20.91
CA TYR A 250 5.23 0.14 20.70
C TYR A 250 5.31 1.23 21.78
N ALA A 251 4.49 1.14 22.83
CA ALA A 251 4.37 2.15 23.90
C ALA A 251 4.03 3.57 23.37
N ARG A 252 3.27 3.68 22.28
CA ARG A 252 2.86 4.95 21.66
C ARG A 252 1.60 5.48 22.34
N SER A 253 1.73 5.88 23.60
CA SER A 253 0.62 6.33 24.45
C SER A 253 -0.22 7.46 23.83
N GLY A 254 0.41 8.42 23.14
CA GLY A 254 -0.31 9.50 22.44
C GLY A 254 -1.22 9.02 21.31
N THR A 255 -0.73 8.11 20.46
CA THR A 255 -1.52 7.49 19.39
C THR A 255 -2.62 6.61 19.96
N LEU A 256 -2.30 5.80 20.97
CA LEU A 256 -3.26 4.92 21.64
C LEU A 256 -4.42 5.73 22.24
N SER A 257 -4.12 6.82 22.96
CA SER A 257 -5.12 7.71 23.54
C SER A 257 -6.05 8.31 22.49
N LYS A 258 -5.50 8.84 21.38
CA LYS A 258 -6.32 9.42 20.29
C LYS A 258 -7.20 8.39 19.61
N LEU A 259 -6.67 7.20 19.33
CA LEU A 259 -7.45 6.10 18.77
C LEU A 259 -8.60 5.72 19.71
N TYR A 260 -8.37 5.71 21.03
CA TYR A 260 -9.40 5.40 22.03
C TYR A 260 -10.49 6.46 22.10
N THR A 261 -10.13 7.74 22.18
CA THR A 261 -11.13 8.82 22.19
C THR A 261 -11.99 8.82 20.93
N LEU A 262 -11.38 8.58 19.76
CA LEU A 262 -12.12 8.61 18.48
C LEU A 262 -12.98 7.35 18.27
N GLN A 263 -12.55 6.18 18.72
CA GLN A 263 -13.37 4.98 18.59
C GLN A 263 -14.64 5.06 19.45
N GLU A 264 -14.54 5.67 20.63
CA GLU A 264 -15.68 5.93 21.52
C GLU A 264 -16.66 6.92 20.88
N SER A 265 -16.16 8.03 20.31
CA SER A 265 -17.01 9.02 19.64
C SER A 265 -17.74 8.44 18.42
N LYS A 266 -17.12 7.50 17.71
CA LYS A 266 -17.71 6.76 16.58
C LYS A 266 -18.56 5.55 17.00
N LYS A 267 -18.72 5.29 18.31
CA LYS A 267 -19.47 4.16 18.87
C LYS A 267 -19.01 2.79 18.36
N LEU A 268 -17.71 2.64 18.11
CA LEU A 268 -17.11 1.35 17.76
C LEU A 268 -17.04 0.47 19.01
N GLN A 269 -17.17 -0.85 18.83
CA GLN A 269 -17.23 -1.79 19.96
C GLN A 269 -15.86 -2.35 20.37
N TRP A 270 -14.79 -1.57 20.21
CA TRP A 270 -13.48 -2.07 20.62
C TRP A 270 -13.28 -1.93 22.13
N LYS A 271 -12.74 -3.00 22.74
CA LYS A 271 -12.49 -3.14 24.17
C LYS A 271 -11.16 -3.84 24.39
N PHE A 272 -10.35 -3.35 25.32
CA PHE A 272 -9.11 -4.02 25.71
C PHE A 272 -9.41 -5.13 26.73
N GLN A 273 -9.36 -6.38 26.28
CA GLN A 273 -9.81 -7.54 27.05
C GLN A 273 -8.69 -8.56 27.29
N PRO A 274 -7.69 -8.26 28.14
CA PRO A 274 -6.54 -9.14 28.37
C PRO A 274 -6.89 -10.46 29.10
N LEU A 275 -8.11 -10.59 29.63
CA LEU A 275 -8.56 -11.83 30.28
C LEU A 275 -9.11 -12.86 29.28
N THR A 276 -9.67 -12.40 28.17
CA THR A 276 -10.33 -13.24 27.17
C THR A 276 -9.58 -13.28 25.84
N ASP A 277 -8.80 -12.25 25.52
CA ASP A 277 -8.00 -12.16 24.30
C ASP A 277 -6.51 -12.36 24.61
N THR A 278 -5.94 -13.44 24.04
CA THR A 278 -4.53 -13.80 24.20
C THR A 278 -3.54 -12.74 23.66
N LYS A 279 -3.90 -11.99 22.61
CA LYS A 279 -3.06 -10.91 22.09
C LYS A 279 -3.04 -9.75 23.07
N HIS A 280 -4.19 -9.37 23.61
CA HIS A 280 -4.28 -8.33 24.64
C HIS A 280 -3.52 -8.73 25.91
N ALA A 281 -3.63 -9.99 26.32
CA ALA A 281 -2.87 -10.53 27.46
C ALA A 281 -1.35 -10.40 27.23
N ASN A 282 -0.88 -10.78 26.04
CA ASN A 282 0.53 -10.71 25.67
C ASN A 282 1.03 -9.26 25.63
N VAL A 283 0.24 -8.32 25.07
CA VAL A 283 0.58 -6.90 25.05
C VAL A 283 0.63 -6.32 26.45
N LEU A 284 -0.36 -6.61 27.31
CA LEU A 284 -0.36 -6.14 28.70
C LEU A 284 0.87 -6.66 29.46
N LYS A 285 1.14 -7.96 29.34
CA LYS A 285 2.31 -8.58 29.96
C LYS A 285 3.61 -7.95 29.46
N TRP A 286 3.76 -7.75 28.15
CA TRP A 286 4.91 -7.09 27.55
C TRP A 286 5.15 -5.69 28.12
N ILE A 287 4.09 -4.90 28.29
CA ILE A 287 4.18 -3.57 28.89
C ILE A 287 4.56 -3.64 30.37
N GLN A 288 3.91 -4.51 31.14
CA GLN A 288 4.21 -4.71 32.57
C GLN A 288 5.66 -5.16 32.80
N ASP A 289 6.16 -6.09 31.97
CA ASP A 289 7.52 -6.60 32.05
C ASP A 289 8.54 -5.48 31.77
N ASN A 290 8.29 -4.61 30.77
CA ASN A 290 9.15 -3.46 30.49
C ASN A 290 9.10 -2.38 31.58
N VAL A 291 7.92 -2.11 32.17
CA VAL A 291 7.80 -1.19 33.32
C VAL A 291 8.63 -1.72 34.50
N LYS A 292 8.43 -2.98 34.89
CA LYS A 292 9.17 -3.61 35.99
C LYS A 292 10.68 -3.60 35.74
N LYS A 293 11.09 -3.85 34.50
CA LYS A 293 12.50 -3.83 34.08
C LYS A 293 13.10 -2.43 34.24
N GLY A 294 12.43 -1.38 33.76
CA GLY A 294 12.94 -0.01 33.85
C GLY A 294 12.87 0.60 35.25
N GLU A 295 11.91 0.19 36.09
CA GLU A 295 11.86 0.58 37.51
C GLU A 295 13.00 -0.08 38.31
N GLY A 296 13.36 -1.32 37.97
CA GLY A 296 14.44 -2.07 38.63
C GLY A 296 15.84 -1.64 38.20
N ASP A 297 15.99 -1.09 37.00
CA ASP A 297 17.27 -0.60 36.46
C ASP A 297 17.04 0.55 35.47
N ILE A 298 17.51 1.75 35.84
CA ILE A 298 17.40 2.97 35.02
C ILE A 298 18.15 2.87 33.68
N ASN A 299 19.14 1.99 33.59
CA ASN A 299 19.92 1.75 32.37
C ASN A 299 19.43 0.52 31.59
N ALA A 300 18.32 -0.09 32.02
CA ALA A 300 17.78 -1.24 31.33
C ALA A 300 17.37 -0.88 29.90
N CYS A 301 17.81 -1.69 28.95
CA CYS A 301 17.36 -1.58 27.56
C CYS A 301 15.88 -2.00 27.47
N LEU A 302 14.98 -1.04 27.33
CA LEU A 302 13.54 -1.30 27.16
C LEU A 302 13.21 -1.55 25.69
N GLY A 303 12.19 -2.37 25.44
CA GLY A 303 11.73 -2.66 24.09
C GLY A 303 12.59 -3.66 23.27
N TRP A 304 13.68 -4.22 23.83
CA TRP A 304 14.71 -4.93 23.04
C TRP A 304 15.13 -6.34 23.50
N GLY A 305 15.63 -7.10 22.50
CA GLY A 305 16.26 -8.42 22.61
C GLY A 305 17.28 -8.77 21.49
N CYS A 306 17.03 -8.52 20.19
CA CYS A 306 18.01 -8.73 19.10
C CYS A 306 17.57 -8.16 17.71
N GLY A 307 18.52 -7.51 17.00
CA GLY A 307 18.67 -7.51 15.54
C GLY A 307 18.33 -6.20 14.78
N PRO A 308 19.28 -5.52 14.12
CA PRO A 308 18.99 -4.36 13.28
C PRO A 308 18.34 -4.81 11.96
N ASP A 309 17.32 -4.09 11.50
CA ASP A 309 17.12 -3.68 10.09
C ASP A 309 15.69 -3.12 9.90
N SER A 310 15.59 -1.80 9.71
CA SER A 310 14.48 -1.07 9.05
C SER A 310 13.04 -1.16 9.58
N SER A 311 12.79 -1.86 10.69
CA SER A 311 11.44 -1.97 11.27
C SER A 311 11.17 -0.91 12.35
N PRO A 312 9.93 -0.43 12.50
CA PRO A 312 9.52 0.44 13.60
C PRO A 312 9.87 -0.15 14.97
N TRP A 313 10.46 0.67 15.84
CA TRP A 313 10.91 0.25 17.17
C TRP A 313 9.90 0.64 18.25
N PRO A 314 9.68 -0.22 19.27
CA PRO A 314 9.04 0.19 20.51
C PRO A 314 9.82 1.33 21.18
N SER A 315 9.15 2.13 22.04
CA SER A 315 9.85 3.16 22.81
C SER A 315 10.97 2.56 23.66
N GLU A 316 12.03 3.33 23.86
CA GLU A 316 13.13 3.03 24.79
C GLU A 316 12.92 3.72 26.15
N HIS A 317 11.92 4.60 26.26
CA HIS A 317 11.68 5.42 27.44
C HIS A 317 10.67 4.79 28.39
N LEU A 318 11.06 4.58 29.65
CA LEU A 318 10.19 4.01 30.70
C LEU A 318 8.85 4.76 30.83
N GLN A 319 8.87 6.08 30.72
CA GLN A 319 7.66 6.91 30.85
C GLN A 319 6.60 6.59 29.80
N ASP A 320 7.00 6.15 28.61
CA ASP A 320 6.07 5.80 27.56
C ASP A 320 5.34 4.49 27.88
N TYR A 321 6.05 3.52 28.48
CA TYR A 321 5.45 2.27 28.97
C TYR A 321 4.51 2.53 30.15
N ILE A 322 4.91 3.39 31.10
CA ILE A 322 4.06 3.78 32.24
C ILE A 322 2.77 4.44 31.74
N ARG A 323 2.86 5.46 30.86
CA ARG A 323 1.68 6.13 30.29
C ARG A 323 0.78 5.15 29.52
N THR A 324 1.40 4.28 28.72
CA THR A 324 0.68 3.23 27.99
C THR A 324 -0.06 2.29 28.94
N LEU A 325 0.60 1.86 30.02
CA LEU A 325 -0.01 1.00 31.04
C LEU A 325 -1.19 1.69 31.75
N CYS A 326 -1.05 2.98 32.07
CA CYS A 326 -2.15 3.78 32.63
C CYS A 326 -3.37 3.77 31.70
N ILE A 327 -3.18 4.10 30.42
CA ILE A 327 -4.25 4.08 29.42
C ILE A 327 -4.86 2.68 29.31
N LEU A 328 -4.03 1.63 29.20
CA LEU A 328 -4.53 0.25 29.11
C LEU A 328 -5.37 -0.15 30.33
N ASN A 329 -5.02 0.31 31.54
CA ASN A 329 -5.80 0.03 32.74
C ASN A 329 -7.11 0.83 32.80
N GLU A 330 -7.14 2.05 32.26
CA GLU A 330 -8.35 2.88 32.17
C GLU A 330 -9.38 2.28 31.20
N ILE A 331 -8.91 1.72 30.09
CA ILE A 331 -9.77 1.19 29.02
C ILE A 331 -10.04 -0.32 29.14
N ARG A 332 -9.48 -0.94 30.20
CA ARG A 332 -9.65 -2.37 30.47
C ARG A 332 -11.05 -2.61 31.02
N GLU A 333 -11.68 -3.66 30.49
CA GLU A 333 -12.89 -4.25 31.07
C GLU A 333 -12.59 -5.47 31.95
#